data_AF-A0A534MCA7-F1
#
_entry.id   AF-A0A534MCA7-F1
#
_cell.length_a   1.000
_cell.length_b   1.000
_cell.length_c   1.000
_cell.angle_alpha   90.00
_cell.angle_beta   90.00
_cell.angle_gamma   90.00
#
_symmetry.space_group_name_H-M   'P 1'
#
loop_
_entity.id
_entity.type
_entity.pdbx_description
1 polymer ?
#
loop_
_entity_poly.entity_id
_entity_poly.type
_entity_poly.pdbx_seq_one_letter_code
_entity_poly.pdbx_strand_id
1 'polypeptide(L)' 'MRDADSEKMTLRLPPRYLKALDFLVEVDDFPSRSEAVRAAIRDFVYARVELVTDKLKKMKDAERTLAEAEAFKREYMNQ' A
#
# COMPACT_ATOMS: atom_id res chain seq x y z
N MET A 1 -8.71 9.63 -26.22
CA MET A 1 -8.22 9.69 -24.82
C MET A 1 -8.99 8.58 -24.10
N ARG A 2 -8.44 7.44 -23.68
CA ARG A 2 -7.19 7.18 -22.94
C ARG A 2 -6.89 5.67 -23.05
N ASP A 3 -5.80 5.29 -23.72
CA ASP A 3 -5.05 4.07 -23.41
C ASP A 3 -3.64 4.43 -22.89
N ALA A 4 -3.37 5.72 -22.70
CA ALA A 4 -2.05 6.26 -22.41
C ALA A 4 -1.52 5.91 -21.00
N ASP A 5 -2.37 5.38 -20.11
CA ASP A 5 -2.02 5.16 -18.70
C ASP A 5 -1.88 3.67 -18.33
N SER A 6 -1.87 2.75 -19.30
CA SER A 6 -1.70 1.32 -19.01
C SER A 6 -0.58 0.68 -19.84
N GLU A 7 0.27 -0.10 -19.17
CA GLU A 7 1.38 -0.84 -19.79
C GLU A 7 1.11 -2.35 -19.73
N LYS A 8 1.46 -3.07 -20.82
CA LYS A 8 1.30 -4.53 -20.89
C LYS A 8 2.51 -5.21 -20.27
N MET A 9 2.26 -6.11 -19.32
CA MET A 9 3.29 -6.92 -18.68
C MET A 9 3.00 -8.41 -18.88
N THR A 10 4.06 -9.23 -19.02
CA THR A 10 3.94 -10.70 -19.05
C THR A 10 4.49 -11.28 -17.76
N LEU A 11 3.69 -12.10 -17.07
CA LEU A 11 4.04 -12.73 -15.79
C LEU A 11 3.99 -14.25 -15.90
N ARG A 12 4.84 -14.95 -15.14
CA ARG A 12 4.75 -16.39 -14.95
C ARG A 12 4.10 -16.66 -13.61
N LEU A 13 2.91 -17.26 -13.62
CA LEU A 13 2.16 -17.59 -12.41
C LEU A 13 2.04 -19.11 -12.25
N PRO A 14 2.14 -19.64 -11.02
CA PRO A 14 1.77 -21.02 -10.72
C PRO A 14 0.37 -21.38 -11.26
N PRO A 15 0.16 -22.58 -11.82
CA PRO A 15 -1.12 -22.98 -12.42
C PRO A 15 -2.32 -22.87 -11.46
N ARG A 16 -2.09 -23.05 -10.15
CA ARG A 16 -3.12 -22.89 -9.12
C ARG A 16 -3.76 -21.50 -9.11
N TYR A 17 -2.98 -20.45 -9.35
CA TYR A 17 -3.48 -19.08 -9.35
C TYR A 17 -4.20 -18.74 -10.64
N LEU A 18 -3.77 -19.31 -11.77
CA LEU A 18 -4.51 -19.20 -13.02
C LEU A 18 -5.91 -19.78 -12.86
N LYS A 19 -6.04 -20.99 -12.29
CA LYS A 19 -7.35 -21.60 -12.02
C LYS A 19 -8.22 -20.77 -11.07
N ALA A 20 -7.63 -20.17 -10.04
CA ALA A 20 -8.36 -19.30 -9.14
C ALA A 20 -8.86 -18.02 -9.84
N LEU A 21 -8.03 -17.39 -10.67
CA LEU A 21 -8.44 -16.24 -11.49
C LEU A 21 -9.55 -16.60 -12.47
N ASP A 22 -9.49 -17.80 -13.06
CA ASP A 22 -10.50 -18.29 -13.99
C ASP A 22 -11.84 -18.46 -13.28
N PHE A 23 -11.83 -19.08 -12.11
CA PHE A 23 -13.02 -19.24 -11.28
C PHE A 23 -13.66 -17.89 -10.91
N LEU A 24 -12.85 -16.88 -10.54
CA LEU A 24 -13.37 -15.55 -10.21
C LEU A 24 -14.06 -14.86 -11.40
N VAL A 25 -13.60 -15.12 -12.61
CA VAL A 25 -14.26 -14.62 -13.83
C VAL A 25 -15.52 -15.43 -14.15
N GLU A 26 -15.46 -16.76 -13.98
CA GLU A 26 -16.59 -17.66 -14.25
C GLU A 26 -17.80 -17.41 -13.35
N VAL A 27 -17.58 -16.95 -12.12
CA VAL A 27 -18.66 -16.59 -11.18
C VAL A 27 -19.13 -15.13 -11.31
N ASP A 28 -18.71 -14.43 -12.37
CA ASP A 28 -19.01 -13.01 -12.65
C ASP A 28 -18.56 -12.03 -11.54
N ASP A 29 -17.61 -12.43 -10.68
CA ASP A 29 -17.03 -11.53 -9.66
C ASP A 29 -16.10 -10.50 -10.30
N PHE A 30 -15.41 -10.89 -11.39
CA PHE A 30 -14.61 -9.98 -12.20
C PHE A 30 -14.88 -10.13 -13.70
N PRO A 31 -14.86 -9.03 -14.47
CA PRO A 31 -15.13 -9.07 -15.91
C PRO A 31 -14.00 -9.71 -16.73
N SER A 32 -12.78 -9.81 -16.19
CA SER A 32 -11.65 -10.47 -16.84
C SER A 32 -10.54 -10.81 -15.85
N ARG A 33 -9.66 -11.74 -16.23
CA ARG A 33 -8.45 -12.07 -15.44
C ARG A 33 -7.57 -10.83 -15.21
N SER A 34 -7.47 -9.97 -16.23
CA SER A 34 -6.69 -8.73 -16.14
C SER A 34 -7.26 -7.77 -15.10
N GLU A 35 -8.59 -7.69 -14.96
CA GLU A 35 -9.21 -6.83 -13.96
C GLU A 35 -9.05 -7.39 -12.55
N ALA A 36 -9.23 -8.71 -12.37
CA ALA A 36 -8.96 -9.37 -11.09
C ALA A 36 -7.51 -9.14 -10.62
N VAL A 37 -6.53 -9.24 -11.53
CA VAL A 37 -5.13 -8.95 -11.22
C VAL A 37 -4.91 -7.46 -10.90
N ARG A 38 -5.52 -6.54 -11.65
CA ARG A 38 -5.42 -5.10 -11.35
C ARG A 38 -6.00 -4.74 -9.99
N ALA A 39 -7.15 -5.30 -9.62
CA ALA A 39 -7.76 -5.12 -8.30
C ALA A 39 -6.83 -5.63 -7.19
N ALA A 40 -6.32 -6.86 -7.30
CA ALA A 40 -5.39 -7.42 -6.34
C ALA A 40 -4.12 -6.58 -6.16
N ILE A 41 -3.54 -6.05 -7.25
CA ILE A 41 -2.37 -5.18 -7.19
C ILE A 41 -2.73 -3.85 -6.51
N ARG A 42 -3.86 -3.23 -6.86
CA ARG A 42 -4.33 -1.97 -6.28
C ARG A 42 -4.47 -2.11 -4.77
N ASP A 43 -5.17 -3.14 -4.32
CA ASP A 43 -5.43 -3.40 -2.90
C ASP A 43 -4.13 -3.65 -2.14
N PHE A 44 -3.22 -4.44 -2.73
CA PHE A 44 -1.90 -4.68 -2.16
C PHE A 44 -1.07 -3.40 -2.02
N VAL A 45 -1.04 -2.55 -3.06
CA VAL A 45 -0.30 -1.29 -3.05
C VAL A 45 -0.88 -0.33 -2.00
N TYR A 46 -2.19 -0.14 -1.95
CA TYR A 46 -2.81 0.75 -0.98
C TYR A 46 -2.59 0.28 0.46
N ALA A 47 -2.80 -1.02 0.75
CA ALA A 47 -2.53 -1.58 2.06
C ALA A 47 -1.06 -1.37 2.49
N ARG A 48 -0.12 -1.44 1.54
CA ARG A 48 1.30 -1.24 1.83
C ARG A 48 1.68 0.22 2.01
N VAL A 49 1.11 1.12 1.21
CA VAL A 49 1.36 2.56 1.29
C VAL A 49 0.80 3.11 2.60
N GLU A 50 -0.41 2.75 2.99
CA GLU A 50 -1.04 3.16 4.24
C GLU A 50 -0.17 2.79 5.45
N LEU A 51 0.32 1.55 5.49
CA LEU A 51 1.23 1.07 6.53
C LEU A 51 2.52 1.90 6.62
N VAL A 52 3.07 2.32 5.47
CA VAL A 52 4.30 3.13 5.43
C VAL A 52 4.01 4.56 5.89
N THR A 53 2.92 5.18 5.41
CA THR A 53 2.56 6.55 5.80
C THR A 53 2.22 6.65 7.28
N ASP A 54 1.52 5.68 7.84
CA ASP A 54 1.20 5.64 9.27
C ASP A 54 2.44 5.49 10.13
N LYS A 55 3.38 4.63 9.72
CA LYS A 55 4.65 4.47 10.43
C LYS A 55 5.46 5.76 10.40
N LEU A 56 5.54 6.43 9.24
CA LEU A 56 6.25 7.71 9.12
C LEU A 56 5.61 8.80 9.97
N LYS A 57 4.27 8.87 10.01
CA LYS A 57 3.55 9.83 10.85
C LYS A 57 3.85 9.61 12.33
N LYS A 58 3.74 8.36 12.81
CA LYS A 58 4.05 8.00 14.21
C LYS A 58 5.50 8.33 14.58
N MET A 59 6.45 8.10 13.68
CA MET A 59 7.86 8.46 13.92
C MET A 59 8.05 9.97 14.02
N LYS A 60 7.47 10.76 13.09
CA LYS A 60 7.52 12.23 13.15
C LYS A 60 6.88 12.79 14.42
N ASP A 61 5.74 12.24 14.83
CA ASP A 61 5.05 12.66 16.05
C ASP A 61 5.91 12.34 17.29
N ALA A 62 6.52 11.15 17.35
CA ALA A 62 7.41 10.77 18.45
C ALA A 62 8.68 11.64 18.51
N GLU A 63 9.31 11.93 17.36
CA GLU A 63 10.47 12.84 17.26
C GLU A 63 10.11 14.23 17.76
N ARG A 64 8.93 14.74 17.38
CA ARG A 64 8.43 16.04 17.84
C ARG A 64 8.22 16.04 19.35
N THR A 65 7.53 15.04 19.91
CA THR A 65 7.29 14.95 21.35
C THR A 65 8.59 14.86 22.14
N LEU A 66 9.58 14.10 21.63
CA LEU A 66 10.89 14.01 22.27
C LEU A 66 11.62 15.36 22.25
N ALA A 67 11.62 16.06 21.12
CA ALA A 67 12.23 17.38 21.00
C ALA A 67 11.58 18.41 21.94
N GLU A 68 10.24 18.40 22.07
CA GLU A 68 9.49 19.25 23.01
C GLU A 68 9.88 18.93 24.47
N ALA A 69 10.01 17.65 24.82
CA ALA A 69 10.43 17.22 26.16
C ALA A 69 11.89 17.62 26.49
N GLU A 70 12.80 17.49 25.53
CA GLU A 70 14.19 17.90 25.68
C GLU A 70 14.36 19.42 25.78
N ALA A 71 13.55 20.19 25.05
CA ALA A 71 13.53 21.65 25.16
C ALA A 71 13.06 22.08 26.54
N PHE A 72 11.94 21.51 27.02
CA PHE A 72 11.42 21.75 28.37
C PHE A 72 12.45 21.43 29.45
N LYS A 73 13.10 20.25 29.37
CA LYS A 73 14.12 19.85 30.35
C LYS A 73 15.31 20.82 30.37
N ARG A 74 15.77 21.32 29.22
CA ARG A 74 16.88 22.29 29.16
C ARG A 74 16.53 23.62 29.82
N GLU A 75 15.29 24.09 29.64
CA GLU A 75 14.85 25.37 30.21
C GLU A 75 14.74 25.31 31.75
N TYR A 76 14.27 24.19 32.30
CA TYR A 76 14.12 24.01 33.75
C TYR A 76 15.39 23.58 34.49
N MET A 77 16.33 22.90 33.82
CA MET A 77 17.57 22.43 34.45
C MET A 77 18.72 23.45 34.36
N ASN A 78 18.53 24.56 33.63
CA ASN A 78 19.50 25.66 33.51
C ASN A 78 19.10 26.90 34.35
N GLN A 79 18.09 26.77 35.23
CA GLN A 79 17.83 27.69 36.35
C GLN A 79 18.48 27.14 37.62
#